data_AF-A0A939C920-F1
#
_entry.id   AF-A0A939C920-F1
#
_cell.length_a   1.000
_cell.length_b   1.000
_cell.length_c   1.000
_cell.angle_alpha   90.00
_cell.angle_beta   90.00
_cell.angle_gamma   90.00
#
_symmetry.space_group_name_H-M   'P 1'
#
loop_
_entity.id
_entity.type
_entity.pdbx_description
1 polymer ?
#
loop_
_entity_poly.entity_id
_entity_poly.type
_entity_poly.pdbx_seq_one_letter_code
_entity_poly.pdbx_strand_id
1 'polypeptide(L)'
;MSDASLPFNERFYPSIEKVSSGEKRKQEFKKSLENPEAFWAEKAKSIDWFKPFSKVLDDSTPPFFKWFPDGELNVSYNALDRHVKGNRKDKVAYIWEGEMGDVKTYTYYQLYCEVNQLAKVLKDYGVNKGDRVAVFLPVIPALPIALLATVRIGGVHAVVFSGFSAEALADRVNDCGAKILITADGAFRRGKTVAIKDTADRALPSMPGIEKVIVVKHTGQPVQMTEGRDVWYSDALASAGVNAYVEPESMKSTDPLFILYTSGTTGKPKGVQHGTGGYLVWSYWTLKWAFNPNDEDVYWCVADIGWITGHTYNVYAPLSMGITAFLFEGTPDYPAQDRWWDMIERHGITILYGTPTAVRM
;
A
#
# COMPACT_ATOMS: atom_id res chain seq x y z
N MET A 1 -19.63 22.68 18.22
CA MET A 1 -21.10 22.53 18.17
C MET A 1 -21.59 22.12 19.55
N SER A 2 -22.66 22.70 20.07
CA SER A 2 -23.21 22.27 21.38
C SER A 2 -23.83 20.89 21.24
N ASP A 3 -23.61 19.98 22.21
CA ASP A 3 -24.21 18.63 22.26
C ASP A 3 -25.74 18.62 22.02
N ALA A 4 -26.41 19.74 22.27
CA ALA A 4 -27.84 19.94 22.03
C ALA A 4 -28.30 19.88 20.56
N SER A 5 -27.39 19.85 19.57
CA SER A 5 -27.75 19.81 18.14
C SER A 5 -27.50 18.48 17.44
N LEU A 6 -26.94 17.48 18.12
CA LEU A 6 -26.72 16.16 17.53
C LEU A 6 -27.96 15.28 17.75
N PRO A 7 -28.53 14.66 16.70
CA PRO A 7 -29.79 13.95 16.79
C PRO A 7 -29.60 12.55 17.40
N PHE A 8 -29.11 12.48 18.64
CA PHE A 8 -28.87 11.22 19.36
C PHE A 8 -30.10 10.31 19.46
N ASN A 9 -31.30 10.91 19.43
CA ASN A 9 -32.57 10.18 19.48
C ASN A 9 -33.14 9.86 18.09
N GLU A 10 -32.56 10.38 17.01
CA GLU A 10 -32.98 10.03 15.66
C GLU A 10 -32.24 8.79 15.21
N ARG A 11 -33.01 7.75 14.88
CA ARG A 11 -32.48 6.58 14.21
C ARG A 11 -32.69 6.76 12.73
N PHE A 12 -31.60 6.97 12.00
CA PHE A 12 -31.62 6.84 10.55
C PHE A 12 -31.69 5.35 10.21
N TYR A 13 -32.86 4.91 9.76
CA TYR A 13 -32.98 3.64 9.08
C TYR A 13 -32.72 3.94 7.61
N PRO A 14 -31.59 3.50 7.02
CA PRO A 14 -31.40 3.65 5.58
C PRO A 14 -32.62 3.06 4.88
N SER A 15 -33.14 3.74 3.86
CA SER A 15 -34.17 3.17 2.99
C SER A 15 -33.53 1.99 2.27
N ILE A 16 -33.59 0.81 2.87
CA ILE A 16 -33.10 -0.41 2.25
C ILE A 16 -34.09 -0.76 1.14
N GLU A 17 -33.99 -0.08 -0.01
CA GLU A 17 -34.85 -0.34 -1.17
C GLU A 17 -34.71 -1.79 -1.67
N LYS A 18 -33.61 -2.46 -1.32
CA LYS A 18 -33.38 -3.90 -1.56
C LYS A 18 -32.67 -4.54 -0.38
N VAL A 19 -33.44 -5.19 0.50
CA VAL A 19 -32.85 -6.21 1.39
C VAL A 19 -32.44 -7.35 0.46
N SER A 20 -31.15 -7.45 0.17
CA SER A 20 -30.61 -8.63 -0.52
C SER A 20 -30.93 -9.85 0.34
N SER A 21 -31.59 -10.86 -0.23
CA SER A 21 -31.88 -12.13 0.44
C SER A 21 -30.62 -12.87 0.92
N GLY A 22 -29.43 -12.36 0.58
CA GLY A 22 -28.15 -13.03 0.80
C GLY A 22 -27.96 -14.24 -0.10
N GLU A 23 -28.95 -14.57 -0.95
CA GLU A 23 -28.96 -15.79 -1.75
C GLU A 23 -27.79 -15.81 -2.75
N LYS A 24 -27.52 -14.67 -3.40
CA LYS A 24 -26.35 -14.53 -4.27
C LYS A 24 -25.04 -14.80 -3.52
N ARG A 25 -24.90 -14.30 -2.29
CA ARG A 25 -23.71 -14.56 -1.45
C ARG A 25 -23.61 -16.04 -1.06
N LYS A 26 -24.72 -16.67 -0.68
CA LYS A 26 -24.76 -18.10 -0.32
C LYS A 26 -24.38 -18.98 -1.52
N GLN A 27 -24.92 -18.68 -2.70
CA GLN A 27 -24.58 -19.37 -3.94
C GLN A 27 -23.10 -19.20 -4.30
N GLU A 28 -22.57 -17.98 -4.17
CA GLU A 28 -21.17 -17.69 -4.42
C GLU A 28 -20.25 -18.46 -3.46
N PHE A 29 -20.58 -18.44 -2.17
CA PHE A 29 -19.86 -19.18 -1.14
C PHE A 29 -19.90 -20.69 -1.40
N LYS A 30 -21.08 -21.24 -1.74
CA LYS A 30 -21.25 -22.65 -2.10
C LYS A 30 -20.34 -23.04 -3.27
N LYS A 31 -20.31 -22.25 -4.35
CA LYS A 31 -19.41 -22.48 -5.50
C LYS A 31 -17.94 -22.50 -5.10
N SER A 32 -17.52 -21.61 -4.20
CA SER A 32 -16.12 -21.55 -3.74
C SER A 32 -15.68 -22.79 -2.97
N LEU A 33 -16.62 -23.53 -2.36
CA LEU A 33 -16.34 -24.77 -1.62
C LEU A 33 -16.44 -26.01 -2.52
N GLU A 34 -17.44 -26.07 -3.40
CA GLU A 34 -17.69 -27.24 -4.25
C GLU A 34 -16.66 -27.38 -5.38
N ASN A 35 -16.19 -26.26 -5.94
CA ASN A 35 -15.17 -26.26 -6.98
C ASN A 35 -14.24 -25.03 -6.83
N PRO A 36 -13.29 -25.06 -5.87
CA PRO A 36 -12.42 -23.92 -5.58
C PRO A 36 -11.56 -23.51 -6.77
N GLU A 37 -11.07 -24.47 -7.56
CA GLU A 37 -10.23 -24.15 -8.73
C GLU A 37 -11.04 -23.43 -9.82
N ALA A 38 -12.23 -23.91 -10.19
CA ALA A 38 -13.06 -23.22 -11.18
C ALA A 38 -13.51 -21.84 -10.67
N PHE A 39 -13.84 -21.73 -9.38
CA PHE A 39 -14.19 -20.47 -8.74
C PHE A 39 -13.02 -19.46 -8.85
N TRP A 40 -11.83 -19.82 -8.40
CA TRP A 40 -10.68 -18.93 -8.41
C TRP A 40 -10.15 -18.64 -9.82
N ALA A 41 -10.28 -19.58 -10.77
CA ALA A 41 -10.00 -19.31 -12.18
C ALA A 41 -10.90 -18.21 -12.76
N GLU A 42 -12.19 -18.18 -12.38
CA GLU A 42 -13.11 -17.12 -12.79
C GLU A 42 -12.73 -15.79 -12.14
N LYS A 43 -12.46 -15.79 -10.83
CA LYS A 43 -12.04 -14.59 -10.09
C LYS A 43 -10.73 -13.99 -10.60
N ALA A 44 -9.78 -14.82 -11.02
CA ALA A 44 -8.50 -14.36 -11.54
C ALA A 44 -8.61 -13.55 -12.85
N LYS A 45 -9.75 -13.60 -13.57
CA LYS A 45 -9.99 -12.78 -14.76
C LYS A 45 -10.16 -11.29 -14.48
N SER A 46 -10.33 -10.90 -13.22
CA SER A 46 -10.36 -9.49 -12.78
C SER A 46 -8.98 -8.80 -12.82
N ILE A 47 -7.93 -9.60 -12.97
CA ILE A 47 -6.53 -9.19 -13.02
C ILE A 47 -6.01 -9.41 -14.44
N ASP A 48 -5.17 -8.49 -14.91
CA ASP A 48 -4.50 -8.56 -16.19
C ASP A 48 -3.24 -9.42 -16.04
N TRP A 49 -3.18 -10.51 -16.81
CA TRP A 49 -2.06 -11.43 -16.87
C TRP A 49 -1.29 -11.20 -18.17
N PHE A 50 0.03 -11.03 -18.08
CA PHE A 50 0.91 -11.02 -19.25
C PHE A 50 0.96 -12.39 -19.90
N LYS A 51 0.97 -13.44 -19.07
CA LYS A 51 0.81 -14.83 -19.48
C LYS A 51 -0.29 -15.47 -18.61
N PRO A 52 -1.41 -15.92 -19.20
CA PRO A 52 -2.43 -16.67 -18.48
C PRO A 52 -1.85 -17.93 -17.83
N PHE A 53 -2.40 -18.34 -16.69
CA PHE A 53 -2.04 -19.58 -16.01
C PHE A 53 -2.74 -20.79 -16.65
N SER A 54 -2.08 -21.94 -16.66
CA SER A 54 -2.67 -23.23 -17.07
C SER A 54 -3.14 -24.07 -15.88
N LYS A 55 -2.57 -23.84 -14.68
CA LYS A 55 -2.93 -24.53 -13.44
C LYS A 55 -3.46 -23.50 -12.42
N VAL A 56 -4.54 -23.82 -11.71
CA VAL A 56 -5.12 -22.89 -10.72
C VAL A 56 -4.48 -23.09 -9.34
N LEU A 57 -4.43 -24.33 -8.87
CA LEU A 57 -3.84 -24.69 -7.58
C LEU A 57 -2.80 -25.79 -7.78
N ASP A 58 -1.59 -25.56 -7.29
CA ASP A 58 -0.59 -26.60 -7.07
C ASP A 58 -0.46 -26.90 -5.58
N ASP A 59 -0.97 -28.06 -5.20
CA ASP A 59 -1.05 -28.60 -3.84
C ASP A 59 -0.10 -29.80 -3.62
N SER A 60 0.81 -30.03 -4.56
CA SER A 60 1.74 -31.17 -4.54
C SER A 60 2.73 -31.16 -3.36
N THR A 61 2.94 -30.01 -2.72
CA THR A 61 3.91 -29.86 -1.60
C THR A 61 3.29 -29.11 -0.40
N PRO A 62 2.34 -29.69 0.36
CA PRO A 62 1.81 -29.04 1.55
C PRO A 62 2.91 -28.83 2.62
N PRO A 63 2.88 -27.72 3.40
CA PRO A 63 1.88 -26.64 3.40
C PRO A 63 2.16 -25.50 2.39
N PHE A 64 3.06 -25.70 1.42
CA PHE A 64 3.50 -24.69 0.44
C PHE A 64 2.65 -24.68 -0.83
N PHE A 65 1.37 -24.39 -0.67
CA PHE A 65 0.42 -24.26 -1.79
C PHE A 65 0.77 -23.09 -2.71
N LYS A 66 0.61 -23.28 -4.01
CA LYS A 66 0.87 -22.25 -5.04
C LYS A 66 -0.37 -22.02 -5.88
N TRP A 67 -0.79 -20.76 -5.97
CA TRP A 67 -1.92 -20.36 -6.81
C TRP A 67 -1.42 -19.76 -8.13
N PHE A 68 -1.97 -20.23 -9.23
CA PHE A 68 -1.65 -19.79 -10.59
C PHE A 68 -0.15 -19.89 -10.95
N PRO A 69 0.54 -21.01 -10.65
CA PRO A 69 2.00 -21.08 -10.56
C PRO A 69 2.76 -20.69 -11.84
N ASP A 70 2.15 -20.88 -13.01
CA ASP A 70 2.74 -20.61 -14.31
C ASP A 70 2.22 -19.33 -14.98
N GLY A 71 1.26 -18.65 -14.34
CA GLY A 71 0.75 -17.35 -14.76
C GLY A 71 1.74 -16.24 -14.43
N GLU A 72 1.84 -15.26 -15.32
CA GLU A 72 2.73 -14.11 -15.15
C GLU A 72 1.96 -12.80 -15.24
N LEU A 73 2.31 -11.84 -14.38
CA LEU A 73 1.68 -10.54 -14.25
C LEU A 73 2.66 -9.53 -13.64
N ASN A 74 2.22 -8.28 -13.53
CA ASN A 74 2.87 -7.29 -12.67
C ASN A 74 1.83 -6.52 -11.85
N VAL A 75 2.07 -6.33 -10.56
CA VAL A 75 1.12 -5.65 -9.66
C VAL A 75 1.08 -4.14 -9.91
N SER A 76 2.21 -3.50 -10.24
CA SER A 76 2.27 -2.09 -10.64
C SER A 76 1.45 -1.85 -11.90
N TYR A 77 1.56 -2.75 -12.89
CA TYR A 77 0.75 -2.70 -14.11
C TYR A 77 -0.76 -2.74 -13.82
N ASN A 78 -1.18 -3.68 -12.98
CA ASN A 78 -2.58 -3.83 -12.60
C ASN A 78 -3.11 -2.66 -11.76
N ALA A 79 -2.24 -2.02 -10.98
CA ALA A 79 -2.58 -0.87 -10.15
C ALA A 79 -2.58 0.47 -10.93
N LEU A 80 -1.85 0.57 -12.04
CA LEU A 80 -1.62 1.86 -12.72
C LEU A 80 -1.81 1.77 -14.23
N ASP A 81 -0.94 1.04 -14.94
CA ASP A 81 -0.85 1.05 -16.40
C ASP A 81 -2.18 0.73 -17.08
N ARG A 82 -2.91 -0.28 -16.61
CA ARG A 82 -4.21 -0.64 -17.21
C ARG A 82 -5.26 0.47 -17.06
N HIS A 83 -5.18 1.26 -15.99
CA HIS A 83 -6.08 2.39 -15.74
C HIS A 83 -5.68 3.62 -16.55
N VAL A 84 -4.37 3.88 -16.67
CA VAL A 84 -3.81 4.95 -17.50
C VAL A 84 -4.04 4.71 -18.99
N LYS A 85 -4.00 3.46 -19.45
CA LYS A 85 -4.33 3.08 -20.84
C LYS A 85 -5.83 3.12 -21.12
N GLY A 86 -6.67 3.08 -20.09
CA GLY A 86 -8.13 3.13 -20.18
C GLY A 86 -8.70 4.53 -20.01
N ASN A 87 -9.95 4.60 -19.56
CA ASN A 87 -10.67 5.85 -19.29
C ASN A 87 -10.38 6.48 -17.91
N ARG A 88 -9.54 5.83 -17.09
CA ARG A 88 -9.23 6.28 -15.71
C ARG A 88 -7.93 7.08 -15.62
N LYS A 89 -7.29 7.42 -16.74
CA LYS A 89 -6.04 8.17 -16.79
C LYS A 89 -6.06 9.43 -15.90
N ASP A 90 -7.10 10.24 -16.05
CA ASP A 90 -7.26 11.51 -15.33
C ASP A 90 -8.14 11.37 -14.07
N LYS A 91 -8.61 10.15 -13.76
CA LYS A 91 -9.32 9.87 -12.51
C LYS A 91 -8.36 10.02 -11.34
N VAL A 92 -8.84 10.57 -10.23
CA VAL A 92 -8.09 10.65 -8.98
C VAL A 92 -7.83 9.23 -8.43
N ALA A 93 -6.56 8.87 -8.28
CA ALA A 93 -6.14 7.64 -7.61
C ALA A 93 -6.04 7.86 -6.09
N TYR A 94 -5.38 8.94 -5.67
CA TYR A 94 -5.26 9.30 -4.26
C TYR A 94 -5.67 10.74 -3.97
N ILE A 95 -6.35 10.91 -2.85
CA ILE A 95 -6.41 12.16 -2.09
C ILE A 95 -5.61 11.91 -0.81
N TRP A 96 -4.66 12.77 -0.50
CA TRP A 96 -3.87 12.69 0.72
C TRP A 96 -4.05 13.95 1.54
N GLU A 97 -4.33 13.80 2.83
CA GLU A 97 -4.28 14.90 3.81
C GLU A 97 -3.21 14.62 4.87
N GLY A 98 -2.27 15.56 5.00
CA GLY A 98 -1.28 15.57 6.08
C GLY A 98 -1.90 16.03 7.40
N GLU A 99 -1.26 15.70 8.52
CA GLU A 99 -1.80 16.07 9.83
C GLU A 99 -1.97 17.59 10.00
N MET A 100 -1.06 18.37 9.42
CA MET A 100 -1.07 19.84 9.47
C MET A 100 -2.06 20.51 8.50
N GLY A 101 -2.83 19.72 7.74
CA GLY A 101 -3.87 20.19 6.83
C GLY A 101 -3.44 20.33 5.36
N ASP A 102 -2.19 20.01 5.03
CA ASP A 102 -1.74 19.95 3.63
C ASP A 102 -2.55 18.90 2.86
N VAL A 103 -3.07 19.27 1.70
CA VAL A 103 -3.81 18.35 0.82
C VAL A 103 -3.08 18.20 -0.50
N LYS A 104 -2.91 16.95 -0.94
CA LYS A 104 -2.41 16.62 -2.28
C LYS A 104 -3.34 15.64 -2.97
N THR A 105 -3.45 15.77 -4.28
CA THR A 105 -4.24 14.87 -5.11
C THR A 105 -3.36 14.31 -6.20
N TYR A 106 -3.53 13.02 -6.47
CA TYR A 106 -2.84 12.30 -7.54
C TYR A 106 -3.87 11.67 -8.45
N THR A 107 -3.86 12.04 -9.73
CA THR A 107 -4.51 11.22 -10.76
C THR A 107 -3.74 9.92 -10.96
N TYR A 108 -4.38 8.91 -11.58
CA TYR A 108 -3.69 7.69 -11.98
C TYR A 108 -2.47 7.98 -12.85
N TYR A 109 -2.55 8.99 -13.74
CA TYR A 109 -1.42 9.38 -14.58
C TYR A 109 -0.27 10.02 -13.78
N GLN A 110 -0.58 10.92 -12.83
CA GLN A 110 0.45 11.52 -11.97
C GLN A 110 1.15 10.46 -11.11
N LEU A 111 0.37 9.54 -10.52
CA LEU A 111 0.90 8.44 -9.74
C LEU A 111 1.77 7.50 -10.60
N TYR A 112 1.31 7.19 -11.82
CA TYR A 112 2.07 6.42 -12.81
C TYR A 112 3.41 7.07 -13.16
N CYS A 113 3.46 8.38 -13.37
CA CYS A 113 4.69 9.10 -13.67
C CYS A 113 5.71 8.98 -12.53
N GLU A 114 5.32 9.31 -11.29
CA GLU A 114 6.24 9.22 -10.15
C GLU A 114 6.70 7.79 -9.88
N VAL A 115 5.82 6.79 -10.04
CA VAL A 115 6.18 5.37 -9.92
C VAL A 115 7.22 4.96 -10.96
N ASN A 116 7.09 5.42 -12.22
CA ASN A 116 8.09 5.14 -13.25
C ASN A 116 9.41 5.86 -12.99
N GLN A 117 9.39 7.10 -12.52
CA GLN A 117 10.60 7.83 -12.14
C GLN A 117 11.34 7.11 -11.01
N LEU A 118 10.64 6.74 -9.93
CA LEU A 118 11.26 6.03 -8.81
C LEU A 118 11.73 4.63 -9.22
N ALA A 119 10.96 3.91 -10.06
CA ALA A 119 11.37 2.61 -10.59
C ALA A 119 12.69 2.73 -11.38
N LYS A 120 12.84 3.80 -12.17
CA LYS A 120 14.08 4.08 -12.89
C LYS A 120 15.24 4.36 -11.93
N VAL A 121 15.02 5.20 -10.91
CA VAL A 121 16.02 5.46 -9.86
C VAL A 121 16.48 4.16 -9.20
N LEU A 122 15.55 3.30 -8.80
CA LEU A 122 15.88 2.03 -8.14
C LEU A 122 16.70 1.12 -9.05
N LYS A 123 16.39 1.05 -10.36
CA LYS A 123 17.22 0.32 -11.33
C LYS A 123 18.61 0.94 -11.49
N ASP A 124 18.69 2.26 -11.58
CA ASP A 124 19.96 2.99 -11.71
C ASP A 124 20.83 2.81 -10.45
N TYR A 125 20.22 2.58 -9.28
CA TYR A 125 20.88 2.19 -8.03
C TYR A 125 21.10 0.67 -7.88
N GLY A 126 20.88 -0.11 -8.94
CA GLY A 126 21.25 -1.52 -8.99
C GLY A 126 20.24 -2.50 -8.39
N VAL A 127 18.98 -2.10 -8.16
CA VAL A 127 17.91 -3.01 -7.74
C VAL A 127 17.49 -3.90 -8.92
N ASN A 128 17.65 -5.21 -8.76
CA ASN A 128 17.22 -6.21 -9.74
C ASN A 128 15.97 -6.99 -9.27
N LYS A 129 15.39 -7.79 -10.16
CA LYS A 129 14.31 -8.72 -9.81
C LYS A 129 14.74 -9.60 -8.62
N GLY A 130 13.93 -9.62 -7.56
CA GLY A 130 14.18 -10.34 -6.31
C GLY A 130 15.05 -9.62 -5.28
N ASP A 131 15.65 -8.47 -5.60
CA ASP A 131 16.34 -7.64 -4.61
C ASP A 131 15.33 -6.97 -3.66
N ARG A 132 15.76 -6.73 -2.41
CA ARG A 132 14.91 -6.17 -1.36
C ARG A 132 15.13 -4.67 -1.19
N VAL A 133 14.03 -3.94 -1.06
CA VAL A 133 14.00 -2.49 -0.76
C VAL A 133 13.28 -2.28 0.56
N ALA A 134 13.97 -1.73 1.55
CA ALA A 134 13.37 -1.40 2.84
C ALA A 134 12.66 -0.05 2.75
N VAL A 135 11.46 0.05 3.32
CA VAL A 135 10.66 1.28 3.32
C VAL A 135 10.27 1.64 4.75
N PHE A 136 10.73 2.81 5.22
CA PHE A 136 10.54 3.33 6.56
C PHE A 136 9.95 4.76 6.47
N LEU A 137 8.73 4.86 5.96
CA LEU A 137 8.04 6.13 5.71
C LEU A 137 6.79 6.27 6.59
N PRO A 138 6.38 7.50 6.93
CA PRO A 138 5.02 7.77 7.39
C PRO A 138 3.99 7.57 6.26
N VAL A 139 2.69 7.69 6.57
CA VAL A 139 1.60 7.56 5.59
C VAL A 139 1.53 8.82 4.72
N ILE A 140 2.51 8.98 3.85
CA ILE A 140 2.66 10.07 2.86
C ILE A 140 2.65 9.48 1.45
N PRO A 141 2.38 10.27 0.39
CA PRO A 141 2.25 9.75 -0.98
C PRO A 141 3.47 8.97 -1.49
N ALA A 142 4.68 9.33 -1.02
CA ALA A 142 5.91 8.61 -1.37
C ALA A 142 5.89 7.13 -0.91
N LEU A 143 5.10 6.76 0.11
CA LEU A 143 5.01 5.40 0.61
C LEU A 143 4.38 4.44 -0.41
N PRO A 144 3.11 4.59 -0.86
CA PRO A 144 2.58 3.74 -1.92
C PRO A 144 3.38 3.82 -3.22
N ILE A 145 3.98 4.96 -3.55
CA ILE A 145 4.85 5.11 -4.73
C ILE A 145 6.09 4.21 -4.61
N ALA A 146 6.76 4.20 -3.45
CA ALA A 146 7.91 3.32 -3.17
C ALA A 146 7.57 1.84 -3.33
N LEU A 147 6.40 1.42 -2.81
CA LEU A 147 5.93 0.04 -2.94
C LEU A 147 5.69 -0.32 -4.41
N LEU A 148 4.95 0.52 -5.15
CA LEU A 148 4.60 0.27 -6.54
C LEU A 148 5.81 0.33 -7.47
N ALA A 149 6.77 1.23 -7.23
CA ALA A 149 8.01 1.33 -7.98
C ALA A 149 8.90 0.11 -7.77
N THR A 150 9.00 -0.37 -6.53
CA THR A 150 9.78 -1.58 -6.20
C THR A 150 9.21 -2.81 -6.92
N VAL A 151 7.90 -3.04 -6.84
CA VAL A 151 7.29 -4.23 -7.48
C VAL A 151 7.18 -4.08 -9.00
N ARG A 152 7.22 -2.86 -9.54
CA ARG A 152 7.27 -2.62 -10.99
C ARG A 152 8.49 -3.27 -11.61
N ILE A 153 9.63 -3.23 -10.92
CA ILE A 153 10.91 -3.77 -11.42
C ILE A 153 11.20 -5.18 -10.89
N GLY A 154 10.19 -5.85 -10.32
CA GLY A 154 10.31 -7.18 -9.74
C GLY A 154 11.08 -7.24 -8.42
N GLY A 155 11.36 -6.08 -7.81
CA GLY A 155 11.91 -6.00 -6.46
C GLY A 155 10.87 -6.40 -5.41
N VAL A 156 11.35 -6.73 -4.22
CA VAL A 156 10.55 -7.15 -3.06
C VAL A 156 10.65 -6.07 -2.00
N HIS A 157 9.59 -5.32 -1.75
CA HIS A 157 9.66 -4.32 -0.69
C HIS A 157 9.47 -4.95 0.69
N ALA A 158 10.08 -4.32 1.70
CA ALA A 158 9.90 -4.66 3.11
C ALA A 158 9.56 -3.38 3.89
N VAL A 159 8.26 -3.18 4.13
CA VAL A 159 7.81 -2.01 4.91
C VAL A 159 8.04 -2.25 6.40
N VAL A 160 8.64 -1.25 7.04
CA VAL A 160 8.82 -1.18 8.48
C VAL A 160 8.01 0.02 8.98
N PHE A 161 7.11 -0.21 9.94
CA PHE A 161 6.31 0.86 10.53
C PHE A 161 7.21 1.98 11.08
N SER A 162 7.01 3.21 10.62
CA SER A 162 7.88 4.37 10.90
C SER A 162 7.92 4.78 12.38
N GLY A 163 7.03 4.25 13.22
CA GLY A 163 7.07 4.40 14.67
C GLY A 163 7.94 3.38 15.41
N PHE A 164 8.62 2.46 14.72
CA PHE A 164 9.53 1.49 15.35
C PHE A 164 10.90 2.09 15.70
N SER A 165 11.61 1.43 16.62
CA SER A 165 12.95 1.83 17.05
C SER A 165 14.02 1.53 16.00
N ALA A 166 15.21 2.10 16.20
CA ALA A 166 16.37 1.88 15.33
C ALA A 166 16.77 0.39 15.28
N GLU A 167 16.74 -0.29 16.43
CA GLU A 167 17.05 -1.71 16.54
C GLU A 167 16.02 -2.57 15.79
N ALA A 168 14.73 -2.23 15.97
CA ALA A 168 13.65 -2.92 15.27
C ALA A 168 13.70 -2.73 13.75
N LEU A 169 14.15 -1.57 13.27
CA LEU A 169 14.44 -1.32 11.86
C LEU A 169 15.63 -2.18 11.39
N ALA A 170 16.76 -2.13 12.10
CA ALA A 170 17.97 -2.86 11.75
C ALA A 170 17.76 -4.37 11.67
N ASP A 171 17.09 -4.96 12.66
CA ASP A 171 16.79 -6.41 12.68
C ASP A 171 16.06 -6.86 11.41
N ARG A 172 15.08 -6.08 10.95
CA ARG A 172 14.25 -6.41 9.78
C ARG A 172 15.02 -6.21 8.48
N VAL A 173 15.76 -5.11 8.37
CA VAL A 173 16.56 -4.79 7.18
C VAL A 173 17.67 -5.83 6.97
N ASN A 174 18.32 -6.25 8.05
CA ASN A 174 19.35 -7.29 7.99
C ASN A 174 18.77 -8.66 7.64
N ASP A 175 17.62 -9.02 8.21
CA ASP A 175 16.96 -10.31 7.93
C ASP A 175 16.52 -10.43 6.46
N CYS A 176 15.94 -9.37 5.88
CA CYS A 176 15.58 -9.39 4.46
C CYS A 176 16.75 -9.10 3.52
N GLY A 177 17.89 -8.61 4.04
CA GLY A 177 19.06 -8.24 3.26
C GLY A 177 18.74 -7.17 2.20
N ALA A 178 18.02 -6.12 2.59
CA ALA A 178 17.73 -4.99 1.70
C ALA A 178 18.99 -4.17 1.42
N LYS A 179 19.10 -3.62 0.21
CA LYS A 179 20.22 -2.78 -0.24
C LYS A 179 19.91 -1.29 -0.26
N ILE A 180 18.62 -0.95 -0.34
CA ILE A 180 18.13 0.43 -0.40
C ILE A 180 17.17 0.64 0.77
N LEU A 181 17.30 1.78 1.45
CA LEU A 181 16.35 2.27 2.44
C LEU A 181 15.66 3.53 1.91
N ILE A 182 14.34 3.54 1.87
CA ILE A 182 13.55 4.74 1.57
C ILE A 182 12.93 5.23 2.88
N THR A 183 13.20 6.48 3.25
CA THR A 183 12.80 7.08 4.53
C THR A 183 12.41 8.55 4.37
N ALA A 184 11.98 9.22 5.44
CA ALA A 184 11.63 10.64 5.44
C ALA A 184 12.47 11.41 6.46
N ASP A 185 12.59 12.72 6.27
CA ASP A 185 13.20 13.61 7.26
C ASP A 185 12.48 13.51 8.62
N GLY A 186 11.15 13.45 8.60
CA GLY A 186 10.28 13.31 9.75
C GLY A 186 8.84 12.97 9.38
N ALA A 187 7.98 12.95 10.39
CA ALA A 187 6.53 12.78 10.29
C ALA A 187 5.82 13.74 11.24
N PHE A 188 4.55 14.05 11.00
CA PHE A 188 3.73 14.79 11.97
C PHE A 188 2.89 13.82 12.82
N ARG A 189 2.87 14.06 14.14
CA ARG A 189 1.98 13.35 15.07
C ARG A 189 1.51 14.25 16.20
N ARG A 190 0.20 14.42 16.33
CA ARG A 190 -0.48 15.35 17.25
C ARG A 190 0.14 16.75 17.24
N GLY A 191 0.42 17.26 16.05
CA GLY A 191 0.99 18.60 15.83
C GLY A 191 2.47 18.74 16.18
N LYS A 192 3.16 17.64 16.44
CA LYS A 192 4.60 17.61 16.71
C LYS A 192 5.33 16.84 15.62
N THR A 193 6.57 17.21 15.34
CA THR A 193 7.41 16.44 14.45
C THR A 193 8.02 15.22 15.16
N VAL A 194 8.15 14.13 14.42
CA VAL A 194 8.86 12.91 14.82
C VAL A 194 10.08 12.75 13.92
N ALA A 195 11.25 12.50 14.51
CA ALA A 195 12.53 12.42 13.80
C ALA A 195 12.78 11.02 13.18
N ILE A 196 12.19 10.80 12.00
CA ILE A 196 12.28 9.53 11.27
C ILE A 196 13.70 9.30 10.74
N LYS A 197 14.34 10.30 10.12
CA LYS A 197 15.72 10.17 9.62
C LYS A 197 16.73 9.96 10.75
N ASP A 198 16.57 10.61 11.90
CA ASP A 198 17.42 10.37 13.08
C ASP A 198 17.34 8.90 13.52
N THR A 199 16.14 8.34 13.57
CA THR A 199 15.94 6.92 13.91
C THR A 199 16.60 6.00 12.89
N ALA A 200 16.50 6.32 11.60
CA ALA A 200 17.19 5.58 10.54
C ALA A 200 18.72 5.70 10.65
N ASP A 201 19.26 6.88 10.94
CA ASP A 201 20.71 7.10 11.10
C ASP A 201 21.29 6.37 12.29
N ARG A 202 20.55 6.25 13.40
CA ARG A 202 20.95 5.40 14.53
C ARG A 202 20.95 3.92 14.18
N ALA A 203 20.13 3.47 13.22
CA ALA A 203 20.09 2.08 12.77
C ALA A 203 21.16 1.74 11.72
N LEU A 204 21.53 2.69 10.85
CA LEU A 204 22.38 2.46 9.68
C LEU A 204 23.76 1.84 9.99
N PRO A 205 24.46 2.17 11.09
CA PRO A 205 25.69 1.47 11.48
C PRO A 205 25.51 -0.04 11.68
N SER A 206 24.31 -0.48 12.01
CA SER A 206 23.94 -1.90 12.16
C SER A 206 23.33 -2.50 10.89
N MET A 207 23.24 -1.76 9.78
CA MET A 207 22.68 -2.21 8.50
C MET A 207 23.70 -2.12 7.37
N PRO A 208 24.84 -2.85 7.44
CA PRO A 208 25.95 -2.71 6.49
C PRO A 208 25.59 -3.08 5.04
N GLY A 209 24.46 -3.78 4.84
CA GLY A 209 23.95 -4.09 3.50
C GLY A 209 23.30 -2.90 2.78
N ILE A 210 22.99 -1.79 3.46
CA ILE A 210 22.39 -0.61 2.85
C ILE A 210 23.45 0.21 2.11
N GLU A 211 23.28 0.31 0.79
CA GLU A 211 24.18 1.02 -0.13
C GLU A 211 23.69 2.45 -0.42
N LYS A 212 22.37 2.66 -0.44
CA LYS A 212 21.75 3.98 -0.66
C LYS A 212 20.57 4.21 0.27
N VAL A 213 20.40 5.48 0.67
CA VAL A 213 19.23 5.94 1.42
C VAL A 213 18.55 7.07 0.65
N ILE A 214 17.28 6.87 0.30
CA ILE A 214 16.45 7.88 -0.36
C ILE A 214 15.60 8.56 0.71
N VAL A 215 15.74 9.87 0.87
CA VAL A 215 15.11 10.65 1.95
C VAL A 215 14.06 11.58 1.39
N VAL A 216 12.81 11.44 1.84
CA VAL A 216 11.71 12.35 1.51
C VAL A 216 11.76 13.55 2.44
N LYS A 217 11.82 14.76 1.87
CA LYS A 217 11.66 16.00 2.64
C LYS A 217 10.18 16.27 2.89
N HIS A 218 9.69 15.89 4.07
CA HIS A 218 8.27 15.93 4.43
C HIS A 218 7.98 17.03 5.45
N THR A 219 8.66 16.99 6.60
CA THR A 219 8.51 17.99 7.67
C THR A 219 9.39 19.22 7.44
N GLY A 220 10.45 19.10 6.64
CA GLY A 220 11.44 20.15 6.43
C GLY A 220 12.40 20.36 7.61
N GLN A 221 12.34 19.50 8.64
CA GLN A 221 13.23 19.62 9.78
C GLN A 221 14.69 19.34 9.37
N PRO A 222 15.69 19.97 10.03
CA PRO A 222 17.09 19.70 9.74
C PRO A 222 17.43 18.23 10.01
N VAL A 223 18.09 17.59 9.04
CA VAL A 223 18.56 16.20 9.15
C VAL A 223 19.96 16.07 8.59
N GLN A 224 20.72 15.11 9.10
CA GLN A 224 22.02 14.78 8.56
C GLN A 224 21.86 13.98 7.25
N MET A 225 22.61 14.37 6.22
CA MET A 225 22.69 13.67 4.94
C MET A 225 24.14 13.23 4.73
N THR A 226 24.40 11.92 4.66
CA THR A 226 25.73 11.37 4.41
C THR A 226 26.04 11.38 2.92
N GLU A 227 27.07 12.14 2.52
CA GLU A 227 27.52 12.22 1.12
C GLU A 227 27.84 10.82 0.55
N GLY A 228 27.44 10.59 -0.70
CA GLY A 228 27.63 9.30 -1.38
C GLY A 228 26.60 8.22 -1.03
N ARG A 229 25.96 8.28 0.15
CA ARG A 229 24.94 7.32 0.62
C ARG A 229 23.51 7.87 0.52
N ASP A 230 23.30 9.08 1.03
CA ASP A 230 21.97 9.68 1.17
C ASP A 230 21.66 10.60 -0.02
N VAL A 231 20.43 10.54 -0.52
CA VAL A 231 19.93 11.39 -1.60
C VAL A 231 18.52 11.87 -1.29
N TRP A 232 18.20 13.11 -1.64
CA TRP A 232 16.83 13.60 -1.55
C TRP A 232 15.95 12.93 -2.61
N TYR A 233 14.76 12.51 -2.21
CA TYR A 233 13.76 11.88 -3.08
C TYR A 233 13.44 12.75 -4.30
N SER A 234 13.29 14.07 -4.11
CA SER A 234 13.05 15.02 -5.21
C SER A 234 14.17 15.00 -6.24
N ASP A 235 15.42 14.99 -5.79
CA ASP A 235 16.61 15.05 -6.65
C ASP A 235 16.77 13.71 -7.39
N ALA A 236 16.49 12.61 -6.69
CA ALA A 236 16.45 11.28 -7.29
C ALA A 236 15.39 11.21 -8.41
N LEU A 237 14.14 11.63 -8.16
CA LEU A 237 13.10 11.64 -9.21
C LEU A 237 13.46 12.57 -10.38
N ALA A 238 14.04 13.74 -10.08
CA ALA A 238 14.48 14.68 -11.11
C ALA A 238 15.56 14.06 -12.02
N SER A 239 16.49 13.28 -11.44
CA SER A 239 17.55 12.60 -12.19
C SER A 239 17.03 11.54 -13.17
N ALA A 240 15.87 10.93 -12.88
CA ALA A 240 15.23 9.97 -13.79
C ALA A 240 14.60 10.65 -15.03
N GLY A 241 14.24 11.94 -14.91
CA GLY A 241 13.56 12.72 -15.94
C GLY A 241 12.03 12.55 -15.91
N VAL A 242 11.31 13.60 -16.28
CA VAL A 242 9.83 13.66 -16.21
C VAL A 242 9.10 12.68 -17.13
N ASN A 243 9.79 12.21 -18.18
CA ASN A 243 9.26 11.23 -19.14
C ASN A 243 9.83 9.82 -18.91
N ALA A 244 10.37 9.55 -17.71
CA ALA A 244 10.85 8.22 -17.37
C ALA A 244 9.73 7.20 -17.56
N TYR A 245 10.05 6.12 -18.28
CA TYR A 245 9.21 4.95 -18.39
C TYR A 245 10.06 3.72 -18.11
N VAL A 246 9.53 2.83 -17.28
CA VAL A 246 10.12 1.53 -17.00
C VAL A 246 9.09 0.48 -17.38
N GLU A 247 9.46 -0.43 -18.28
CA GLU A 247 8.61 -1.58 -18.61
C GLU A 247 8.37 -2.42 -17.34
N PRO A 248 7.12 -2.76 -16.99
CA PRO A 248 6.84 -3.61 -15.84
C PRO A 248 7.45 -5.01 -16.02
N GLU A 249 8.23 -5.45 -15.04
CA GLU A 249 8.87 -6.77 -15.04
C GLU A 249 7.82 -7.88 -14.99
N SER A 250 7.97 -8.92 -15.84
CA SER A 250 7.09 -10.08 -15.80
C SER A 250 7.40 -10.95 -14.58
N MET A 251 6.44 -11.04 -13.66
CA MET A 251 6.58 -11.80 -12.41
C MET A 251 5.68 -13.03 -12.45
N LYS A 252 6.18 -14.20 -12.05
CA LYS A 252 5.32 -15.36 -11.84
C LYS A 252 4.37 -15.06 -10.69
N SER A 253 3.16 -15.64 -10.72
CA SER A 253 2.19 -15.52 -9.62
C SER A 253 2.79 -15.85 -8.25
N THR A 254 3.74 -16.79 -8.21
CA THR A 254 4.40 -17.26 -6.99
C THR A 254 5.66 -16.50 -6.62
N ASP A 255 6.15 -15.60 -7.48
CA ASP A 255 7.31 -14.77 -7.15
C ASP A 255 6.96 -13.87 -5.95
N PRO A 256 7.93 -13.61 -5.04
CA PRO A 256 7.69 -12.77 -3.86
C PRO A 256 7.26 -11.36 -4.26
N LEU A 257 6.18 -10.87 -3.65
CA LEU A 257 5.71 -9.50 -3.83
C LEU A 257 6.29 -8.56 -2.77
N PHE A 258 6.21 -8.98 -1.51
CA PHE A 258 6.71 -8.22 -0.37
C PHE A 258 7.01 -9.13 0.83
N ILE A 259 7.77 -8.59 1.77
CA ILE A 259 8.00 -9.17 3.10
C ILE A 259 7.40 -8.22 4.14
N LEU A 260 6.51 -8.73 4.99
CA LEU A 260 5.94 -7.97 6.09
C LEU A 260 6.25 -8.65 7.42
N TYR A 261 6.99 -7.95 8.27
CA TYR A 261 7.45 -8.49 9.54
C TYR A 261 6.34 -8.46 10.61
N THR A 262 6.13 -9.60 11.25
CA THR A 262 5.19 -9.75 12.36
C THR A 262 5.92 -10.10 13.66
N SER A 263 5.34 -9.72 14.80
CA SER A 263 5.82 -10.13 16.11
C SER A 263 5.57 -11.62 16.31
N GLY A 264 6.62 -12.45 16.17
CA GLY A 264 6.54 -13.86 16.49
C GLY A 264 6.51 -14.09 18.02
N THR A 265 6.01 -15.25 18.44
CA THR A 265 6.01 -15.68 19.85
C THR A 265 7.41 -15.97 20.41
N THR A 266 8.42 -16.08 19.54
CA THR A 266 9.78 -16.55 19.86
C THR A 266 10.85 -15.45 19.86
N GLY A 267 10.45 -14.18 20.04
CA GLY A 267 11.36 -13.04 20.21
C GLY A 267 11.83 -12.36 18.92
N LYS A 268 12.33 -13.11 17.93
CA LYS A 268 12.75 -12.52 16.63
C LYS A 268 11.54 -12.24 15.71
N PRO A 269 11.47 -11.06 15.04
CA PRO A 269 10.47 -10.79 14.02
C PRO A 269 10.51 -11.83 12.90
N LYS A 270 9.34 -12.25 12.42
CA LYS A 270 9.22 -13.20 11.29
C LYS A 270 8.76 -12.47 10.05
N GLY A 271 9.55 -12.53 8.98
CA GLY A 271 9.19 -11.97 7.67
C GLY A 271 8.14 -12.82 6.98
N VAL A 272 6.88 -12.38 7.00
CA VAL A 272 5.80 -13.05 6.26
C VAL A 272 5.90 -12.63 4.80
N GLN A 273 6.11 -13.60 3.92
CA GLN A 273 6.20 -13.37 2.48
C GLN A 273 4.85 -13.66 1.81
N HIS A 274 4.40 -12.76 0.96
CA HIS A 274 3.27 -12.99 0.06
C HIS A 274 3.74 -13.11 -1.40
N GLY A 275 3.15 -14.05 -2.14
CA GLY A 275 3.33 -14.15 -3.59
C GLY A 275 2.52 -13.09 -4.34
N THR A 276 2.81 -12.90 -5.62
CA THR A 276 2.26 -11.84 -6.47
C THR A 276 0.80 -12.06 -6.89
N GLY A 277 0.51 -13.11 -7.66
CA GLY A 277 -0.78 -13.25 -8.35
C GLY A 277 -1.91 -13.66 -7.42
N GLY A 278 -1.69 -14.70 -6.60
CA GLY A 278 -2.69 -15.14 -5.62
C GLY A 278 -3.10 -14.04 -4.64
N TYR A 279 -2.14 -13.26 -4.14
CA TYR A 279 -2.42 -12.13 -3.25
C TYR A 279 -3.24 -11.04 -3.94
N LEU A 280 -2.90 -10.69 -5.17
CA LEU A 280 -3.61 -9.65 -5.91
C LEU A 280 -5.05 -10.04 -6.24
N VAL A 281 -5.28 -11.27 -6.71
CA VAL A 281 -6.63 -11.80 -6.97
C VAL A 281 -7.44 -11.81 -5.67
N TRP A 282 -6.87 -12.34 -4.59
CA TRP A 282 -7.55 -12.40 -3.29
C TRP A 282 -7.92 -11.00 -2.78
N SER A 283 -6.96 -10.07 -2.75
CA SER A 283 -7.16 -8.72 -2.22
C SER A 283 -8.17 -7.90 -3.02
N TYR A 284 -8.17 -8.02 -4.35
CA TYR A 284 -9.17 -7.41 -5.22
C TYR A 284 -10.59 -7.83 -4.81
N TRP A 285 -10.81 -9.14 -4.69
CA TRP A 285 -12.14 -9.67 -4.41
C TRP A 285 -12.58 -9.48 -2.97
N THR A 286 -11.68 -9.53 -1.99
CA THR A 286 -12.06 -9.23 -0.60
C THR A 286 -12.51 -7.78 -0.45
N LEU A 287 -11.81 -6.82 -1.07
CA LEU A 287 -12.27 -5.42 -1.07
C LEU A 287 -13.60 -5.29 -1.83
N LYS A 288 -13.75 -5.95 -2.99
CA LYS A 288 -15.00 -5.92 -3.76
C LYS A 288 -16.19 -6.50 -2.99
N TRP A 289 -16.02 -7.62 -2.29
CA TRP A 289 -17.11 -8.25 -1.55
C TRP A 289 -17.44 -7.54 -0.24
N ALA A 290 -16.43 -7.07 0.49
CA ALA A 290 -16.62 -6.46 1.79
C ALA A 290 -17.19 -5.04 1.70
N PHE A 291 -16.74 -4.26 0.72
CA PHE A 291 -17.06 -2.83 0.63
C PHE A 291 -17.87 -2.46 -0.62
N ASN A 292 -17.89 -3.34 -1.64
CA ASN A 292 -18.59 -3.13 -2.91
C ASN A 292 -18.40 -1.72 -3.52
N PRO A 293 -17.15 -1.23 -3.66
CA PRO A 293 -16.92 0.09 -4.20
C PRO A 293 -17.36 0.15 -5.68
N ASN A 294 -17.79 1.34 -6.07
CA ASN A 294 -18.11 1.75 -7.43
C ASN A 294 -17.12 2.83 -7.91
N ASP A 295 -17.29 3.32 -9.13
CA ASP A 295 -16.34 4.24 -9.74
C ASP A 295 -16.36 5.66 -9.16
N GLU A 296 -17.44 6.07 -8.50
CA GLU A 296 -17.63 7.38 -7.88
C GLU A 296 -17.25 7.38 -6.39
N ASP A 297 -16.95 6.23 -5.81
CA ASP A 297 -16.61 6.11 -4.39
C ASP A 297 -15.23 6.69 -4.06
N VAL A 298 -15.16 7.40 -2.94
CA VAL A 298 -13.93 7.79 -2.25
C VAL A 298 -13.76 6.87 -1.05
N TYR A 299 -12.82 5.93 -1.18
CA TYR A 299 -12.57 4.88 -0.21
C TYR A 299 -11.46 5.30 0.77
N TRP A 300 -11.69 5.18 2.07
CA TRP A 300 -10.69 5.47 3.08
C TRP A 300 -10.47 4.30 4.04
N CYS A 301 -9.27 3.70 4.01
CA CYS A 301 -8.81 2.81 5.07
C CYS A 301 -7.86 3.57 6.00
N VAL A 302 -8.23 3.67 7.27
CA VAL A 302 -7.47 4.47 8.25
C VAL A 302 -6.19 3.78 8.74
N ALA A 303 -5.94 2.54 8.30
CA ALA A 303 -4.80 1.76 8.77
C ALA A 303 -3.48 2.22 8.12
N ASP A 304 -2.43 2.26 8.93
CA ASP A 304 -1.08 2.55 8.45
C ASP A 304 -0.59 1.46 7.47
N ILE A 305 0.09 1.88 6.40
CA ILE A 305 0.63 0.99 5.35
C ILE A 305 1.73 0.07 5.91
N GLY A 306 2.37 0.37 7.03
CA GLY A 306 3.25 -0.54 7.76
C GLY A 306 2.58 -1.80 8.30
N TRP A 307 1.25 -1.94 8.19
CA TRP A 307 0.50 -3.14 8.55
C TRP A 307 -0.18 -3.77 7.34
N ILE A 308 -0.59 -5.05 7.48
CA ILE A 308 -1.20 -5.79 6.38
C ILE A 308 -2.49 -5.14 5.87
N THR A 309 -3.27 -4.51 6.76
CA THR A 309 -4.50 -3.80 6.39
C THR A 309 -4.20 -2.64 5.44
N GLY A 310 -3.16 -1.85 5.70
CA GLY A 310 -2.77 -0.76 4.81
C GLY A 310 -2.11 -1.27 3.51
N HIS A 311 -1.29 -2.33 3.56
CA HIS A 311 -0.78 -2.97 2.34
C HIS A 311 -1.91 -3.38 1.40
N THR A 312 -2.85 -4.18 1.92
CA THR A 312 -3.94 -4.74 1.14
C THR A 312 -4.92 -3.65 0.71
N TYR A 313 -5.36 -2.82 1.65
CA TYR A 313 -6.55 -2.00 1.46
C TYR A 313 -6.27 -0.51 1.29
N ASN A 314 -5.04 -0.01 1.45
CA ASN A 314 -4.66 1.34 0.99
C ASN A 314 -3.91 1.34 -0.34
N VAL A 315 -3.16 0.27 -0.63
CA VAL A 315 -2.32 0.21 -1.84
C VAL A 315 -2.90 -0.76 -2.87
N TYR A 316 -2.81 -2.06 -2.62
CA TYR A 316 -2.96 -3.05 -3.69
C TYR A 316 -4.40 -3.20 -4.21
N ALA A 317 -5.36 -3.47 -3.33
CA ALA A 317 -6.74 -3.70 -3.73
C ALA A 317 -7.41 -2.46 -4.36
N PRO A 318 -7.40 -1.26 -3.74
CA PRO A 318 -8.10 -0.10 -4.29
C PRO A 318 -7.49 0.35 -5.63
N LEU A 319 -6.16 0.45 -5.70
CA LEU A 319 -5.52 0.89 -6.94
C LEU A 319 -5.74 -0.10 -8.07
N SER A 320 -5.69 -1.41 -7.79
CA SER A 320 -6.01 -2.42 -8.80
C SER A 320 -7.47 -2.34 -9.24
N MET A 321 -8.42 -1.94 -8.40
CA MET A 321 -9.79 -1.74 -8.85
C MET A 321 -10.00 -0.47 -9.67
N GLY A 322 -9.05 0.46 -9.66
CA GLY A 322 -9.23 1.76 -10.30
C GLY A 322 -10.08 2.72 -9.47
N ILE A 323 -10.20 2.53 -8.15
CA ILE A 323 -11.01 3.39 -7.28
C ILE A 323 -10.18 4.50 -6.62
N THR A 324 -10.84 5.60 -6.25
CA THR A 324 -10.20 6.70 -5.53
C THR A 324 -10.01 6.32 -4.07
N ALA A 325 -8.77 6.39 -3.58
CA ALA A 325 -8.44 6.12 -2.19
C ALA A 325 -8.02 7.40 -1.44
N PHE A 326 -8.38 7.49 -0.17
CA PHE A 326 -7.95 8.56 0.74
C PHE A 326 -6.84 8.06 1.64
N LEU A 327 -5.79 8.87 1.80
CA LEU A 327 -4.65 8.61 2.70
C LEU A 327 -4.56 9.72 3.74
N PHE A 328 -4.27 9.34 4.99
CA PHE A 328 -4.16 10.26 6.11
C PHE A 328 -2.93 9.94 6.96
N GLU A 329 -2.11 10.94 7.27
CA GLU A 329 -0.90 10.79 8.07
C GLU A 329 -1.15 10.91 9.59
N GLY A 330 -2.20 11.65 9.99
CA GLY A 330 -2.39 12.09 11.37
C GLY A 330 -3.13 11.12 12.29
N THR A 331 -3.55 11.64 13.45
CA THR A 331 -4.35 10.90 14.44
C THR A 331 -5.84 11.27 14.39
N PRO A 332 -6.75 10.39 14.86
CA PRO A 332 -8.20 10.65 14.86
C PRO A 332 -8.64 11.83 15.73
N ASP A 333 -7.77 12.29 16.64
CA ASP A 333 -8.11 13.18 17.75
C ASP A 333 -7.41 14.55 17.66
N TYR A 334 -6.71 14.84 16.56
CA TYR A 334 -5.96 16.09 16.39
C TYR A 334 -6.31 16.82 15.09
N PRO A 335 -6.56 18.14 15.11
CA PRO A 335 -6.52 19.04 16.29
C PRO A 335 -7.72 18.91 17.23
N ALA A 336 -8.77 18.18 16.83
CA ALA A 336 -9.98 17.95 17.60
C ALA A 336 -10.55 16.54 17.35
N GLN A 337 -11.47 16.09 18.21
CA GLN A 337 -12.05 14.73 18.17
C GLN A 337 -12.95 14.46 16.96
N ASP A 338 -13.37 15.51 16.27
CA ASP A 338 -14.17 15.42 15.05
C ASP A 338 -13.33 15.27 13.77
N ARG A 339 -12.00 15.15 13.89
CA ARG A 339 -11.05 15.17 12.76
C ARG A 339 -11.43 14.23 11.61
N TRP A 340 -11.82 12.99 11.92
CA TRP A 340 -12.20 12.02 10.89
C TRP A 340 -13.53 12.38 10.22
N TRP A 341 -14.50 12.86 10.99
CA TRP A 341 -15.82 13.24 10.48
C TRP A 341 -15.74 14.49 9.60
N ASP A 342 -14.94 15.47 10.01
CA ASP A 342 -14.59 16.65 9.22
C ASP A 342 -13.97 16.25 7.87
N MET A 343 -12.99 15.33 7.86
CA MET A 343 -12.41 14.86 6.60
C MET A 343 -13.42 14.09 5.73
N ILE A 344 -14.29 13.29 6.35
CA ILE A 344 -15.36 12.59 5.62
C ILE A 344 -16.28 13.58 4.90
N GLU A 345 -16.70 14.63 5.59
CA GLU A 345 -17.55 15.68 5.03
C GLU A 345 -16.82 16.46 3.93
N ARG A 346 -15.61 16.97 4.21
CA ARG A 346 -14.86 17.83 3.27
C ARG A 346 -14.42 17.12 2.00
N HIS A 347 -14.08 15.84 2.08
CA HIS A 347 -13.57 15.06 0.94
C HIS A 347 -14.61 14.15 0.28
N GLY A 348 -15.84 14.13 0.80
CA GLY A 348 -16.91 13.28 0.27
C GLY A 348 -16.57 11.79 0.38
N ILE A 349 -15.98 11.37 1.50
CA ILE A 349 -15.60 9.96 1.72
C ILE A 349 -16.87 9.12 1.83
N THR A 350 -17.03 8.16 0.92
CA THR A 350 -18.24 7.33 0.86
C THR A 350 -18.07 5.99 1.55
N ILE A 351 -16.83 5.52 1.72
CA ILE A 351 -16.51 4.26 2.40
C ILE A 351 -15.41 4.48 3.41
N LEU A 352 -15.69 4.20 4.69
CA LEU A 352 -14.71 4.22 5.78
C LEU A 352 -14.40 2.80 6.26
N TYR A 353 -13.13 2.42 6.27
CA TYR A 353 -12.63 1.22 6.91
C TYR A 353 -11.75 1.57 8.11
N GLY A 354 -12.33 1.38 9.30
CA GLY A 354 -11.75 1.75 10.59
C GLY A 354 -11.30 0.58 11.46
N THR A 355 -10.74 0.89 12.63
CA THR A 355 -10.50 -0.09 13.70
C THR A 355 -11.50 0.11 14.84
N PRO A 356 -11.94 -0.95 15.53
CA PRO A 356 -12.79 -0.80 16.71
C PRO A 356 -12.17 0.07 17.81
N THR A 357 -10.85 0.11 17.90
CA THR A 357 -10.15 0.97 18.87
C THR A 357 -10.36 2.44 18.56
N ALA A 358 -10.21 2.86 17.30
CA ALA A 358 -10.43 4.26 16.92
C ALA A 358 -11.89 4.69 17.07
N VAL A 359 -12.86 3.78 16.89
CA VAL A 359 -14.29 4.07 17.10
C VAL A 359 -14.66 4.20 18.59
N ARG A 360 -13.87 3.59 19.49
CA ARG A 360 -14.07 3.69 20.95
C ARG A 360 -13.38 4.89 21.59
N MET A 361 -12.36 5.44 20.92
CA MET A 361 -11.72 6.70 21.28
C MET A 361 -12.67 7.84 20.97
#